data_AF-A0A9D9NJE9-F1
#
_entry.id   AF-A0A9D9NJE9-F1
#
_cell.length_a   1.000
_cell.length_b   1.000
_cell.length_c   1.000
_cell.angle_alpha   90.00
_cell.angle_beta   90.00
_cell.angle_gamma   90.00
#
_symmetry.space_group_name_H-M   'P 1'
#
loop_
_entity.id
_entity.type
_entity.pdbx_description
1 polymer ?
#
loop_
_entity_poly.entity_id
_entity_poly.type
_entity_poly.pdbx_seq_one_letter_code
_entity_poly.pdbx_strand_id
1 'polypeptide(L)'
;MKKIGFLKWALMLVMCIPFAGCGDSGTGEPDELEKDVSAEVFYKITTLESLPELVDVTISYRDADGIMKTEKLSSLPWGKEVKNVEMPFEVRMELSYKKKEGVVYDKESYRVGYSMEIGIIPSDLINFRVSRSQSVSENSIGGDKIETYLDMLEEKPTVVSLQKNPD
;
A
#
# COMPACT_ATOMS: atom_id res chain seq x y z
N MET A 1 6.67 49.63 18.24
CA MET A 1 5.93 50.91 18.18
C MET A 1 5.25 51.02 16.82
N LYS A 2 3.91 51.01 16.76
CA LYS A 2 3.11 51.30 15.56
C LYS A 2 2.72 52.78 15.59
N LYS A 3 2.85 53.49 14.47
CA LYS A 3 2.28 54.82 14.26
C LYS A 3 1.66 54.91 12.86
N ILE A 4 0.65 55.79 12.77
CA ILE A 4 0.00 56.35 11.56
C ILE A 4 -1.03 55.40 10.91
N GLY A 5 -2.35 55.64 10.83
CA GLY A 5 -3.20 56.78 11.17
C GLY A 5 -3.41 57.77 10.02
N PHE A 6 -4.48 57.66 9.22
CA PHE A 6 -5.08 58.71 8.35
C PHE A 6 -6.44 58.17 7.83
N LEU A 7 -7.62 58.59 8.30
CA LEU A 7 -8.34 59.87 8.15
C LEU A 7 -9.03 60.07 6.77
N LYS A 8 -10.36 59.83 6.78
CA LYS A 8 -11.47 60.55 6.08
C LYS A 8 -11.70 60.41 4.56
N TRP A 9 -12.91 59.97 4.20
CA TRP A 9 -13.95 60.66 3.37
C TRP A 9 -15.04 59.62 2.98
N ALA A 10 -16.27 59.69 3.52
CA ALA A 10 -17.39 60.53 3.08
C ALA A 10 -17.86 60.24 1.64
N LEU A 11 -18.96 59.50 1.45
CA LEU A 11 -20.13 59.98 0.69
C LEU A 11 -21.36 59.09 0.90
N MET A 12 -22.46 59.79 1.12
CA MET A 12 -23.85 59.38 1.33
C MET A 12 -24.60 59.60 0.01
N LEU A 13 -25.53 58.70 -0.36
CA LEU A 13 -26.80 58.89 -1.13
C LEU A 13 -27.13 57.56 -1.86
N VAL A 14 -28.13 56.78 -1.43
CA VAL A 14 -29.59 56.92 -1.65
C VAL A 14 -30.00 56.84 -3.13
N MET A 15 -30.64 55.73 -3.51
CA MET A 15 -31.76 55.59 -4.47
C MET A 15 -32.30 54.14 -4.32
N CYS A 16 -33.41 53.89 -3.61
CA CYS A 16 -34.83 53.99 -4.01
C CYS A 16 -35.36 52.94 -5.02
N ILE A 17 -35.85 51.81 -4.47
CA ILE A 17 -37.11 51.02 -4.73
C ILE A 17 -37.34 50.40 -6.14
N PRO A 18 -38.23 49.37 -6.35
CA PRO A 18 -38.99 48.49 -5.44
C PRO A 18 -39.01 46.97 -5.78
N PHE A 19 -39.62 46.20 -4.88
CA PHE A 19 -39.93 44.76 -4.98
C PHE A 19 -40.72 44.37 -6.25
N ALA A 20 -40.29 43.30 -6.92
CA ALA A 20 -41.16 42.31 -7.59
C ALA A 20 -40.37 41.00 -7.73
N GLY A 21 -40.96 39.90 -7.25
CA GLY A 21 -40.26 38.66 -6.95
C GLY A 21 -39.82 37.81 -8.15
N CYS A 22 -38.69 37.13 -7.98
CA CYS A 22 -38.53 35.69 -8.16
C CYS A 22 -37.21 35.35 -7.47
N GLY A 23 -37.27 34.89 -6.22
CA GLY A 23 -36.08 34.40 -5.52
C GLY A 23 -35.74 33.00 -6.01
N ASP A 24 -35.39 32.88 -7.29
CA ASP A 24 -34.83 31.67 -7.88
C ASP A 24 -33.43 32.00 -8.40
N SER A 25 -32.45 31.75 -7.55
CA SER A 25 -31.10 31.37 -7.94
C SER A 25 -30.43 30.88 -6.67
N GLY A 26 -30.84 29.67 -6.25
CA GLY A 26 -29.96 28.84 -5.44
C GLY A 26 -28.71 28.61 -6.29
N THR A 27 -27.68 29.42 -6.07
CA THR A 27 -26.33 29.11 -6.54
C THR A 27 -25.85 27.97 -5.67
N GLY A 28 -26.35 26.77 -5.95
CA GLY A 28 -25.69 25.55 -5.52
C GLY A 28 -24.28 25.65 -6.06
N GLU A 29 -23.29 25.64 -5.15
CA GLU A 29 -21.96 25.21 -5.52
C GLU A 29 -22.12 23.93 -6.35
N PRO A 30 -21.48 23.81 -7.52
CA PRO A 30 -21.48 22.53 -8.20
C PRO A 30 -20.92 21.53 -7.20
N ASP A 31 -21.72 20.55 -6.80
CA ASP A 31 -21.25 19.33 -6.15
C ASP A 31 -20.07 18.87 -7.01
N GLU A 32 -18.86 19.11 -6.53
CA GLU A 32 -17.66 18.56 -7.10
C GLU A 32 -17.83 17.06 -6.86
N LEU A 33 -18.37 16.35 -7.87
CA LEU A 33 -18.50 14.91 -7.86
C LEU A 33 -17.14 14.37 -7.41
N GLU A 34 -17.07 13.90 -6.18
CA GLU A 34 -15.89 13.22 -5.66
C GLU A 34 -15.59 12.13 -6.69
N LYS A 35 -14.52 12.34 -7.46
CA LYS A 35 -14.15 11.42 -8.52
C LYS A 35 -13.83 10.12 -7.80
N ASP A 36 -14.57 9.05 -8.09
CA ASP A 36 -14.27 7.71 -7.59
C ASP A 36 -12.87 7.32 -8.09
N VAL A 37 -11.83 7.63 -7.29
CA VAL A 37 -10.46 7.33 -7.66
C VAL A 37 -10.18 5.90 -7.20
N SER A 38 -10.11 5.00 -8.17
CA SER A 38 -9.67 3.62 -7.95
C SER A 38 -8.16 3.48 -8.22
N ALA A 39 -7.57 2.36 -7.80
CA ALA A 39 -6.19 2.03 -8.11
C ALA A 39 -6.03 0.57 -8.55
N GLU A 40 -4.91 0.30 -9.23
CA GLU A 40 -4.39 -1.04 -9.44
C GLU A 40 -3.24 -1.30 -8.46
N VAL A 41 -3.28 -2.46 -7.81
CA VAL A 41 -2.28 -2.90 -6.83
C VAL A 41 -1.56 -4.13 -7.37
N PHE A 42 -0.23 -4.11 -7.26
CA PHE A 42 0.63 -5.21 -7.66
C PHE A 42 1.39 -5.73 -6.45
N TYR A 43 1.31 -7.03 -6.23
CA TYR A 43 2.10 -7.76 -5.25
C TYR A 43 3.12 -8.62 -5.99
N LYS A 44 4.37 -8.64 -5.52
CA LYS A 44 5.42 -9.47 -6.13
C LYS A 44 6.34 -10.09 -5.09
N ILE A 45 6.75 -11.31 -5.36
CA ILE A 45 7.83 -12.01 -4.67
C ILE A 45 8.77 -12.55 -5.74
N THR A 46 10.02 -12.08 -5.74
CA THR A 46 10.96 -12.40 -6.83
C THR A 46 11.86 -13.58 -6.49
N THR A 47 12.36 -13.63 -5.24
CA THR A 47 13.19 -14.73 -4.75
C THR A 47 12.84 -15.04 -3.30
N LEU A 48 13.03 -16.31 -2.92
CA LEU A 48 13.08 -16.79 -1.54
C LEU A 48 14.34 -17.68 -1.31
N GLU A 49 15.29 -17.69 -2.27
CA GLU A 49 16.49 -18.56 -2.27
C GLU A 49 16.20 -20.00 -1.82
N SER A 50 17.02 -20.61 -0.96
CA SER A 50 16.85 -22.01 -0.53
C SER A 50 15.61 -22.22 0.36
N LEU A 51 14.87 -21.17 0.74
CA LEU A 51 13.73 -21.29 1.67
C LEU A 51 12.65 -22.26 1.18
N PRO A 52 12.21 -22.27 -0.09
CA PRO A 52 11.18 -23.20 -0.55
C PRO A 52 11.58 -24.68 -0.47
N GLU A 53 12.87 -25.01 -0.34
CA GLU A 53 13.33 -26.38 -0.07
C GLU A 53 13.12 -26.78 1.39
N LEU A 54 13.25 -25.81 2.31
CA LEU A 54 13.31 -26.01 3.76
C LEU A 54 11.96 -25.78 4.45
N VAL A 55 11.16 -24.84 3.93
CA VAL A 55 9.89 -24.41 4.51
C VAL A 55 8.78 -24.39 3.45
N ASP A 56 7.57 -24.66 3.91
CA ASP A 56 6.35 -24.25 3.24
C ASP A 56 6.14 -22.76 3.47
N VAL A 57 5.85 -22.03 2.39
CA VAL A 57 5.62 -20.58 2.44
C VAL A 57 4.16 -20.31 2.11
N THR A 58 3.53 -19.49 2.93
CA THR A 58 2.16 -19.01 2.72
C THR A 58 2.20 -17.51 2.58
N ILE A 59 1.54 -16.99 1.55
CA ILE A 59 1.38 -15.55 1.35
C ILE A 59 -0.02 -15.13 1.76
N SER A 60 -0.13 -13.99 2.45
CA SER A 60 -1.40 -13.28 2.63
C SER A 60 -1.35 -11.87 2.04
N TYR A 61 -2.39 -11.45 1.34
CA TYR A 61 -2.49 -10.12 0.71
C TYR A 61 -3.92 -9.59 0.76
N ARG A 62 -4.12 -8.27 0.68
CA ARG A 62 -5.47 -7.68 0.56
C ARG A 62 -5.98 -7.77 -0.88
N ASP A 63 -7.24 -8.14 -1.05
CA ASP A 63 -7.95 -8.04 -2.32
C ASP A 63 -8.59 -6.65 -2.51
N ALA A 64 -9.40 -6.50 -3.57
CA ALA A 64 -10.04 -5.23 -3.91
C ALA A 64 -11.05 -4.78 -2.86
N ASP A 65 -11.65 -5.72 -2.13
CA ASP A 65 -12.61 -5.48 -1.05
C ASP A 65 -11.91 -5.20 0.29
N GLY A 66 -10.57 -5.15 0.31
CA GLY A 66 -9.75 -4.97 1.50
C GLY A 66 -9.65 -6.22 2.39
N ILE A 67 -10.12 -7.38 1.91
CA ILE A 67 -10.14 -8.65 2.65
C ILE A 67 -8.79 -9.35 2.47
N MET A 68 -8.23 -9.86 3.57
CA MET A 68 -7.02 -10.69 3.51
C MET A 68 -7.33 -12.04 2.84
N LYS A 69 -6.69 -12.29 1.70
CA LYS A 69 -6.61 -13.60 1.05
C LYS A 69 -5.30 -14.27 1.42
N THR A 70 -5.34 -15.59 1.52
CA THR A 70 -4.19 -16.41 1.89
C THR A 70 -4.06 -17.57 0.90
N GLU A 71 -2.86 -17.81 0.39
CA GLU A 71 -2.56 -18.92 -0.51
C GLU A 71 -1.17 -19.50 -0.26
N LYS A 72 -1.01 -20.81 -0.52
CA LYS A 72 0.29 -21.48 -0.41
C LYS A 72 1.12 -21.13 -1.64
N LEU A 73 2.37 -20.74 -1.42
CA LEU A 73 3.30 -20.44 -2.49
C LEU A 73 3.87 -21.76 -3.08
N SER A 74 3.57 -22.03 -4.34
CA SER A 74 4.03 -23.24 -5.03
C SER A 74 5.23 -23.01 -5.96
N SER A 75 5.46 -21.77 -6.40
CA SER A 75 6.49 -21.43 -7.38
C SER A 75 6.90 -19.96 -7.29
N LEU A 76 8.12 -19.66 -7.77
CA LEU A 76 8.67 -18.32 -7.90
C LEU A 76 9.12 -18.03 -9.34
N PRO A 77 9.13 -16.74 -9.78
CA PRO A 77 8.59 -15.59 -9.07
C PRO A 77 7.05 -15.69 -8.95
N TRP A 78 6.50 -15.08 -7.91
CA TRP A 78 5.06 -14.99 -7.71
C TRP A 78 4.61 -13.54 -7.88
N GLY A 79 3.43 -13.34 -8.44
CA GLY A 79 2.85 -12.02 -8.55
C GLY A 79 1.32 -12.06 -8.62
N LYS A 80 0.70 -11.00 -8.10
CA LYS A 80 -0.75 -10.80 -8.14
C LYS A 80 -1.05 -9.36 -8.49
N GLU A 81 -2.07 -9.18 -9.31
CA GLU A 81 -2.61 -7.87 -9.66
C GLU A 81 -4.06 -7.81 -9.17
N VAL A 82 -4.40 -6.72 -8.49
CA VAL A 82 -5.73 -6.42 -7.97
C VAL A 82 -6.15 -5.08 -8.54
N LYS A 83 -7.24 -5.05 -9.30
CA LYS A 83 -7.74 -3.84 -9.98
C LYS A 83 -8.94 -3.26 -9.22
N ASN A 84 -9.27 -2.01 -9.54
CA ASN A 84 -10.44 -1.30 -9.04
C ASN A 84 -10.49 -1.22 -7.51
N VAL A 85 -9.34 -0.99 -6.86
CA VAL A 85 -9.28 -0.80 -5.40
C VAL A 85 -9.71 0.61 -5.07
N GLU A 86 -10.75 0.78 -4.25
CA GLU A 86 -11.25 2.09 -3.82
C GLU A 86 -10.26 2.80 -2.88
N MET A 87 -10.02 4.10 -3.09
CA MET A 87 -9.16 4.92 -2.22
C MET A 87 -9.97 5.76 -1.20
N PRO A 88 -9.41 6.09 -0.02
CA PRO A 88 -8.11 5.66 0.52
C PRO A 88 -8.07 4.18 0.89
N PHE A 89 -6.90 3.56 0.74
CA PHE A 89 -6.69 2.21 1.22
C PHE A 89 -5.27 1.99 1.76
N GLU A 90 -5.16 0.98 2.62
CA GLU A 90 -3.88 0.38 3.01
C GLU A 90 -3.82 -1.01 2.37
N VAL A 91 -2.73 -1.30 1.68
CA VAL A 91 -2.40 -2.64 1.19
C VAL A 91 -1.31 -3.25 2.03
N ARG A 92 -1.44 -4.55 2.28
CA ARG A 92 -0.51 -5.34 3.08
C ARG A 92 -0.23 -6.66 2.37
N MET A 93 1.02 -7.12 2.47
CA MET A 93 1.47 -8.43 2.02
C MET A 93 2.31 -9.06 3.13
N GLU A 94 2.04 -10.33 3.43
CA GLU A 94 2.66 -11.07 4.52
C GLU A 94 3.14 -12.42 4.03
N LEU A 95 4.34 -12.81 4.45
CA LEU A 95 4.86 -14.17 4.29
C LEU A 95 4.95 -14.85 5.64
N SER A 96 4.32 -16.01 5.73
CA SER A 96 4.43 -16.93 6.85
C SER A 96 5.16 -18.19 6.40
N TYR A 97 5.98 -18.72 7.30
CA TYR A 97 6.85 -19.84 7.03
C TYR A 97 6.49 -20.99 7.96
N LYS A 98 6.59 -22.22 7.45
CA LYS A 98 6.46 -23.44 8.24
C LYS A 98 7.51 -24.46 7.80
N LYS A 99 8.35 -24.95 8.70
CA LYS A 99 9.32 -26.02 8.45
C LYS A 99 8.62 -27.23 7.86
N LYS A 100 9.23 -27.77 6.81
CA LYS A 100 8.76 -29.02 6.21
C LYS A 100 9.16 -30.19 7.10
N GLU A 101 8.22 -31.10 7.33
CA GLU A 101 8.50 -32.33 8.08
C GLU A 101 9.45 -33.24 7.28
N GLY A 102 10.41 -33.85 7.97
CA GLY A 102 11.33 -34.82 7.37
C GLY A 102 12.46 -34.24 6.53
N VAL A 103 12.65 -32.92 6.49
CA VAL A 103 13.83 -32.30 5.86
C VAL A 103 15.06 -32.56 6.73
N VAL A 104 16.13 -33.04 6.09
CA VAL A 104 17.45 -33.21 6.73
C VAL A 104 18.34 -32.03 6.33
N TYR A 105 18.96 -31.39 7.31
CA TYR A 105 19.85 -30.24 7.09
C TYR A 105 21.31 -30.69 6.93
N ASP A 106 21.67 -31.25 5.78
CA ASP A 106 22.98 -31.86 5.52
C ASP A 106 23.98 -30.97 4.76
N LYS A 107 23.56 -29.80 4.27
CA LYS A 107 24.47 -28.87 3.57
C LYS A 107 25.33 -28.12 4.57
N GLU A 108 26.60 -27.89 4.23
CA GLU A 108 27.52 -27.06 5.02
C GLU A 108 26.96 -25.64 5.24
N SER A 109 26.26 -25.11 4.24
CA SER A 109 25.55 -23.83 4.34
C SER A 109 24.35 -23.76 3.39
N TYR A 110 23.43 -22.86 3.72
CA TYR A 110 22.22 -22.56 2.97
C TYR A 110 22.20 -21.08 2.61
N ARG A 111 21.93 -20.79 1.34
CA ARG A 111 21.70 -19.42 0.86
C ARG A 111 20.26 -19.05 1.16
N VAL A 112 20.07 -18.03 1.98
CA VAL A 112 18.75 -17.51 2.35
C VAL A 112 18.67 -16.04 1.97
N GLY A 113 17.54 -15.63 1.44
CA GLY A 113 17.31 -14.27 0.97
C GLY A 113 15.91 -14.16 0.40
N TYR A 114 15.34 -12.96 0.41
CA TYR A 114 14.03 -12.74 -0.18
C TYR A 114 13.86 -11.33 -0.73
N SER A 115 12.93 -11.18 -1.67
CA SER A 115 12.53 -9.89 -2.22
C SER A 115 11.03 -9.82 -2.42
N MET A 116 10.41 -8.82 -1.79
CA MET A 116 8.99 -8.54 -1.78
C MET A 116 8.73 -7.10 -2.26
N GLU A 117 7.67 -6.90 -3.04
CA GLU A 117 7.25 -5.57 -3.52
C GLU A 117 5.72 -5.44 -3.50
N ILE A 118 5.25 -4.28 -3.05
CA ILE A 118 3.89 -3.79 -3.27
C ILE A 118 3.99 -2.53 -4.13
N GLY A 119 3.19 -2.46 -5.20
CA GLY A 119 3.05 -1.27 -6.04
C GLY A 119 1.59 -0.85 -6.15
N ILE A 120 1.34 0.45 -6.23
CA ILE A 120 0.03 1.07 -6.44
C ILE A 120 0.13 1.99 -7.65
N ILE A 121 -0.83 1.88 -8.57
CA ILE A 121 -1.02 2.76 -9.72
C ILE A 121 -2.43 3.36 -9.61
N PRO A 122 -2.57 4.63 -9.18
CA PRO A 122 -3.85 5.33 -9.18
C PRO A 122 -4.41 5.46 -10.61
N SER A 123 -5.71 5.25 -10.78
CA SER A 123 -6.39 5.30 -12.08
C SER A 123 -6.38 6.68 -12.73
N ASP A 124 -6.30 7.74 -11.91
CA ASP A 124 -6.21 9.12 -12.34
C ASP A 124 -4.78 9.56 -12.73
N LEU A 125 -3.76 8.77 -12.39
CA LEU A 125 -2.35 9.05 -12.63
C LEU A 125 -1.67 7.88 -13.36
N ILE A 126 -2.01 7.69 -14.63
CA ILE A 126 -1.59 6.56 -15.50
C ILE A 126 -0.05 6.36 -15.58
N ASN A 127 0.76 7.35 -15.22
CA ASN A 127 2.23 7.27 -15.21
C ASN A 127 2.86 7.37 -13.81
N PHE A 128 2.06 7.39 -12.76
CA PHE A 128 2.55 7.48 -11.39
C PHE A 128 2.41 6.13 -10.69
N ARG A 129 3.52 5.67 -10.11
CA ARG A 129 3.56 4.44 -9.34
C ARG A 129 4.18 4.73 -7.99
N VAL A 130 3.47 4.38 -6.93
CA VAL A 130 4.05 4.33 -5.59
C VAL A 130 4.35 2.87 -5.29
N SER A 131 5.57 2.57 -4.91
CA SER A 131 5.96 1.21 -4.54
C SER A 131 6.74 1.19 -3.25
N ARG A 132 6.57 0.10 -2.49
CA ARG A 132 7.41 -0.24 -1.36
C ARG A 132 7.92 -1.66 -1.51
N SER A 133 9.23 -1.82 -1.35
CA SER A 133 9.88 -3.13 -1.33
C SER A 133 10.52 -3.40 0.01
N GLN A 134 10.65 -4.68 0.32
CA GLN A 134 11.47 -5.19 1.40
C GLN A 134 12.27 -6.35 0.86
N SER A 135 13.58 -6.32 1.11
CA SER A 135 14.47 -7.38 0.69
C SER A 135 15.48 -7.66 1.79
N VAL A 136 15.75 -8.93 2.02
CA VAL A 136 16.94 -9.38 2.74
C VAL A 136 17.90 -9.90 1.70
N SER A 137 19.07 -9.26 1.63
CA SER A 137 20.16 -9.68 0.74
C SER A 137 20.53 -11.13 1.03
N GLU A 138 20.96 -11.82 -0.01
CA GLU A 138 21.42 -13.20 0.10
C GLU A 138 22.50 -13.32 1.19
N ASN A 139 22.21 -14.14 2.19
CA ASN A 139 23.12 -14.48 3.27
C ASN A 139 23.36 -15.99 3.24
N SER A 140 24.60 -16.39 3.53
CA SER A 140 24.94 -17.78 3.76
C SER A 140 24.80 -18.11 5.24
N ILE A 141 23.90 -19.03 5.59
CA ILE A 141 23.71 -19.54 6.95
C ILE A 141 24.33 -20.92 7.03
N GLY A 142 25.23 -21.13 8.01
CA GLY A 142 25.82 -22.44 8.25
C GLY A 142 24.75 -23.50 8.57
N GLY A 143 24.98 -24.74 8.15
CA GLY A 143 24.05 -25.85 8.40
C GLY A 143 23.80 -26.09 9.89
N ASP A 144 24.77 -25.77 10.75
CA ASP A 144 24.64 -25.80 12.21
C ASP A 144 23.66 -24.76 12.78
N LYS A 145 23.31 -23.74 11.99
CA LYS A 145 22.46 -22.59 12.40
C LYS A 145 21.15 -22.49 11.63
N ILE A 146 20.96 -23.31 10.59
CA ILE A 146 19.79 -23.18 9.72
C ILE A 146 18.50 -23.44 10.48
N GLU A 147 18.47 -24.42 11.39
CA GLU A 147 17.28 -24.72 12.17
C GLU A 147 16.86 -23.54 13.05
N THR A 148 17.80 -22.95 13.81
CA THR A 148 17.55 -21.73 14.59
C THR A 148 17.06 -20.57 13.70
N TYR A 149 17.61 -20.44 12.50
CA TYR A 149 17.17 -19.41 11.56
C TYR A 149 15.73 -19.63 11.09
N LEU A 150 15.35 -20.88 10.78
CA LEU A 150 13.98 -21.22 10.39
C LEU A 150 12.99 -21.03 11.54
N ASP A 151 13.37 -21.34 12.78
CA ASP A 151 12.53 -21.09 13.97
C ASP A 151 12.19 -19.60 14.09
N MET A 152 13.17 -18.71 13.91
CA MET A 152 12.93 -17.27 13.92
C MET A 152 11.96 -16.81 12.80
N LEU A 153 12.01 -17.45 11.63
CA LEU A 153 11.10 -17.15 10.52
C LEU A 153 9.68 -17.65 10.79
N GLU A 154 9.51 -18.83 11.41
CA GLU A 154 8.20 -19.34 11.81
C GLU A 154 7.54 -18.44 12.87
N GLU A 155 8.31 -17.92 13.82
CA GLU A 155 7.80 -17.05 14.89
C GLU A 155 7.31 -15.68 14.37
N LYS A 156 7.95 -15.14 13.34
CA LYS A 156 7.70 -13.77 12.87
C LYS A 156 7.48 -13.72 11.36
N PRO A 157 6.24 -13.47 10.91
CA PRO A 157 5.99 -13.30 9.49
C PRO A 157 6.72 -12.06 8.96
N THR A 158 7.11 -12.11 7.69
CA THR A 158 7.65 -10.96 6.98
C THR A 158 6.49 -10.12 6.45
N VAL A 159 6.46 -8.82 6.73
CA VAL A 159 5.33 -7.95 6.41
C VAL A 159 5.78 -6.69 5.67
N VAL A 160 5.13 -6.41 4.55
CA VAL A 160 5.22 -5.13 3.84
C VAL A 160 3.84 -4.51 3.79
N SER A 161 3.73 -3.22 4.09
CA SER A 161 2.49 -2.47 3.92
C SER A 161 2.74 -1.11 3.25
N LEU A 162 1.77 -0.65 2.47
CA LEU A 162 1.80 0.62 1.78
C LEU A 162 0.40 1.25 1.85
N GLN A 163 0.34 2.51 2.25
CA GLN A 163 -0.90 3.27 2.33
C GLN A 163 -0.88 4.38 1.27
N LYS A 164 -2.00 4.56 0.57
CA LYS A 164 -2.24 5.73 -0.29
C LYS A 164 -3.54 6.39 0.15
N ASN A 165 -3.44 7.69 0.43
CA ASN A 165 -4.59 8.55 0.65
C ASN A 165 -4.96 9.24 -0.67
N PRO A 166 -6.24 9.62 -0.89
CA PRO A 166 -6.58 10.56 -1.95
C PRO A 166 -5.77 11.85 -1.73
N ASP A 167 -5.27 12.43 -2.83
CA ASP A 167 -4.53 13.69 -2.80
C ASP A 167 -5.51 14.89 -2.71
#